data_AF-A0A5P1F4U3-F1
#
_entry.id   AF-A0A5P1F4U3-F1
#
_cell.length_a   1.000
_cell.length_b   1.000
_cell.length_c   1.000
_cell.angle_alpha   90.00
_cell.angle_beta   90.00
_cell.angle_gamma   90.00
#
_symmetry.space_group_name_H-M   'P 1'
#
loop_
_entity.id
_entity.type
_entity.pdbx_description
1 polymer ?
#
loop_
_entity_poly.entity_id
_entity_poly.type
_entity_poly.pdbx_seq_one_letter_code
_entity_poly.pdbx_strand_id
1 'polypeptide(L)'
;MIVVANVAVFVVVMGINNCPAHDSTDRFGSCVAPFLHRFSFQPLRENPLFGPASSTLEKMGALKWDKVVHHHQGWRLVTCVWLHAGVVHLLANMLSLVFIGVRLEQQFGFIRIGAVYLISGLGGSVLSSLFIRNSISVGASGALFGLLGAMLSELFTNWTIYTNKAAALFTLLVIIVINLAVGILPHVDNFAHLGGFLTGFLLGFVLLMRPQFGWIERRNLPPASQVKSKHKAYQYVLCVIALLLLIVGFIVGLVMLFRGESGNDHCHWCHYLSCVPTSRWSCGN
;
A
#
# COMPACT_ATOMS: atom_id res chain seq x y z
N MET A 1 -13.62 -8.13 5.25
CA MET A 1 -13.25 -7.55 6.57
C MET A 1 -12.39 -6.29 6.46
N ILE A 2 -11.32 -6.28 5.67
CA ILE A 2 -10.41 -5.11 5.54
C ILE A 2 -11.15 -3.83 5.10
N VAL A 3 -12.07 -3.93 4.14
CA VAL A 3 -12.91 -2.78 3.70
C VAL A 3 -13.69 -2.18 4.87
N VAL A 4 -14.38 -3.02 5.62
CA VAL A 4 -15.18 -2.60 6.79
C VAL A 4 -14.30 -1.93 7.84
N ALA A 5 -13.11 -2.48 8.11
CA ALA A 5 -12.17 -1.88 9.06
C ALA A 5 -11.71 -0.48 8.63
N ASN A 6 -11.37 -0.29 7.35
CA ASN A 6 -10.97 1.02 6.83
C ASN A 6 -12.10 2.05 6.90
N VAL A 7 -13.33 1.66 6.55
CA VAL A 7 -14.51 2.53 6.68
C VAL A 7 -14.77 2.88 8.14
N ALA A 8 -14.72 1.90 9.05
CA ALA A 8 -14.92 2.12 10.48
C ALA A 8 -13.87 3.08 11.06
N VAL A 9 -12.59 2.87 10.74
CA VAL A 9 -11.50 3.77 11.16
C VAL A 9 -11.72 5.17 10.61
N PHE A 10 -12.11 5.33 9.34
CA PHE A 10 -12.41 6.63 8.77
C PHE A 10 -13.56 7.36 9.50
N VAL A 11 -14.64 6.65 9.83
CA VAL A 11 -15.75 7.21 10.62
C VAL A 11 -15.26 7.68 11.99
N VAL A 12 -14.43 6.87 12.67
CA VAL A 12 -13.83 7.26 13.97
C VAL A 12 -12.96 8.51 13.83
N VAL A 13 -12.12 8.58 12.80
CA VAL A 13 -11.28 9.74 12.51
C VAL A 13 -12.12 11.00 12.31
N MET A 14 -13.19 10.92 11.52
CA MET A 14 -14.11 12.04 11.29
C MET A 14 -14.83 12.46 12.58
N GLY A 15 -15.22 11.50 13.42
CA GLY A 15 -15.78 11.79 14.74
C GLY A 15 -14.78 12.51 15.65
N ILE A 16 -13.50 12.17 15.59
CA ILE A 16 -12.46 12.86 16.39
C ILE A 16 -12.13 14.24 15.81
N ASN A 17 -12.20 14.41 14.49
CA ASN A 17 -11.90 15.66 13.80
C ASN A 17 -12.78 16.82 14.28
N ASN A 18 -14.10 16.60 14.37
CA ASN A 18 -15.07 17.55 14.89
C ASN A 18 -14.85 19.01 14.43
N CYS A 19 -14.84 19.23 13.11
CA CYS A 19 -14.58 20.55 12.51
C CYS A 19 -15.39 21.69 13.16
N PRO A 20 -16.72 21.56 13.40
CA PRO A 20 -17.53 22.66 13.93
C PRO A 20 -17.11 23.14 15.32
N ALA A 21 -16.43 22.30 16.13
CA ALA A 21 -15.94 22.72 17.44
C ALA A 21 -14.73 23.67 17.36
N HIS A 22 -14.08 23.76 16.20
CA HIS A 22 -12.90 24.58 15.95
C HIS A 22 -13.09 25.60 14.81
N ASP A 23 -14.31 25.71 14.26
CA ASP A 23 -14.69 26.53 13.09
C ASP A 23 -14.41 28.03 13.26
N SER A 24 -14.40 28.53 14.50
CA SER A 24 -14.08 29.94 14.82
C SER A 24 -12.58 30.25 14.86
N THR A 25 -11.71 29.23 14.85
CA THR A 25 -10.25 29.37 14.89
C THR A 25 -9.57 29.03 13.56
N ASP A 26 -10.33 28.57 12.57
CA ASP A 26 -9.75 28.03 11.34
C ASP A 26 -9.46 29.14 10.31
N ARG A 27 -8.21 29.18 9.83
CA ARG A 27 -7.75 30.25 8.91
C ARG A 27 -8.33 30.10 7.50
N PHE A 28 -8.91 28.94 7.19
CA PHE A 28 -9.25 28.53 5.82
C PHE A 28 -10.73 28.68 5.45
N GLY A 29 -11.58 29.14 6.38
CA GLY A 29 -13.02 29.35 6.17
C GLY A 29 -13.87 28.34 6.93
N SER A 30 -15.17 28.26 6.59
CA SER A 30 -16.13 27.41 7.29
C SER A 30 -16.05 25.94 6.88
N CYS A 31 -16.38 25.04 7.80
CA CYS A 31 -16.51 23.59 7.55
C CYS A 31 -17.44 23.26 6.36
N VAL A 32 -17.12 22.18 5.65
CA VAL A 32 -17.93 21.66 4.53
C VAL A 32 -18.93 20.64 5.05
N ALA A 33 -20.16 20.68 4.52
CA ALA A 33 -21.27 19.80 4.92
C ALA A 33 -21.65 19.91 6.42
N PRO A 34 -21.98 21.12 6.92
CA PRO A 34 -22.25 21.35 8.35
C PRO A 34 -23.44 20.54 8.90
N PHE A 35 -24.34 20.08 8.03
CA PHE A 35 -25.46 19.20 8.38
C PHE A 35 -25.01 17.83 8.93
N LEU A 36 -23.73 17.45 8.76
CA LEU A 36 -23.14 16.24 9.34
C LEU A 36 -22.66 16.43 10.78
N HIS A 37 -22.83 17.63 11.36
CA HIS A 37 -22.40 18.00 12.71
C HIS A 37 -20.93 17.61 12.96
N ARG A 38 -20.68 16.75 13.94
CA ARG A 38 -19.33 16.30 14.35
C ARG A 38 -18.54 15.63 13.22
N PHE A 39 -19.21 15.14 12.17
CA PHE A 39 -18.60 14.48 11.02
C PHE A 39 -18.41 15.42 9.81
N SER A 40 -18.55 16.74 10.00
CA SER A 40 -18.29 17.71 8.94
C SER A 40 -16.83 17.69 8.49
N PHE A 41 -16.60 18.01 7.22
CA PHE A 41 -15.26 18.01 6.63
C PHE A 41 -14.57 19.36 6.80
N GLN A 42 -13.24 19.35 6.74
CA GLN A 42 -12.47 20.59 6.72
C GLN A 42 -12.73 21.41 5.45
N PRO A 43 -12.46 22.73 5.49
CA PRO A 43 -12.55 23.58 4.31
C PRO A 43 -11.76 22.99 3.13
N LEU A 44 -12.31 23.07 1.91
CA LEU A 44 -11.67 22.50 0.70
C LEU A 44 -10.30 23.10 0.39
N ARG A 45 -10.00 24.28 0.93
CA ARG A 45 -8.68 24.92 0.84
C ARG A 45 -7.63 24.22 1.69
N GLU A 46 -8.03 23.63 2.82
CA GLU A 46 -7.15 22.81 3.65
C GLU A 46 -7.11 21.37 3.13
N ASN A 47 -8.27 20.77 2.87
CA ASN A 47 -8.37 19.38 2.44
C ASN A 47 -9.37 19.22 1.28
N PRO A 48 -8.89 19.14 0.03
CA PRO A 48 -9.77 19.02 -1.14
C PRO A 48 -10.43 17.63 -1.27
N LEU A 49 -10.04 16.64 -0.46
CA LEU A 49 -10.52 15.26 -0.55
C LEU A 49 -11.76 14.98 0.30
N PHE A 50 -12.40 16.01 0.84
CA PHE A 50 -13.51 15.93 1.80
C PHE A 50 -13.12 15.07 3.00
N GLY A 51 -12.23 15.60 3.83
CA GLY A 51 -11.61 14.85 4.91
C GLY A 51 -11.33 15.65 6.19
N PRO A 52 -10.66 15.02 7.15
CA PRO A 52 -10.26 15.65 8.41
C PRO A 52 -9.05 16.57 8.22
N ALA A 53 -8.69 17.30 9.29
CA ALA A 53 -7.45 18.07 9.34
C ALA A 53 -6.22 17.14 9.39
N SER A 54 -5.11 17.63 8.87
CA SER A 54 -3.81 16.92 8.92
C SER A 54 -3.37 16.62 10.36
N SER A 55 -3.64 17.53 11.29
CA SER A 55 -3.38 17.38 12.73
C SER A 55 -4.17 16.22 13.36
N THR A 56 -5.43 16.03 12.95
CA THR A 56 -6.25 14.88 13.38
C THR A 56 -5.66 13.57 12.87
N LEU A 57 -5.22 13.51 11.61
CA LEU A 57 -4.56 12.32 11.06
C LEU A 57 -3.25 12.02 11.80
N GLU A 58 -2.43 13.04 12.08
CA GLU A 58 -1.20 12.89 12.87
C GLU A 58 -1.50 12.35 14.28
N LYS A 59 -2.54 12.86 14.95
CA LYS A 59 -2.99 12.34 16.25
C LYS A 59 -3.42 10.87 16.17
N MET A 60 -4.10 10.49 15.09
CA MET A 60 -4.65 9.14 14.89
C MET A 60 -3.63 8.09 14.43
N GLY A 61 -2.40 8.49 14.13
CA GLY A 61 -1.35 7.54 13.74
C GLY A 61 -0.89 7.66 12.29
N ALA A 62 -1.07 8.81 11.65
CA ALA A 62 -0.47 9.06 10.34
C ALA A 62 1.03 8.90 10.41
N LEU A 63 1.60 8.48 9.29
CA LEU A 63 3.03 8.28 9.16
C LEU A 63 3.71 9.64 9.08
N LYS A 64 4.66 9.87 9.99
CA LYS A 64 5.49 11.08 10.04
C LYS A 64 6.86 10.69 10.56
N TRP A 65 7.89 10.94 9.74
CA TRP A 65 9.26 10.48 10.01
C TRP A 65 9.76 10.87 11.40
N ASP A 66 9.61 12.15 11.76
CA ASP A 66 10.03 12.67 13.06
C ASP A 66 9.41 11.90 14.24
N LYS A 67 8.12 11.55 14.15
CA LYS A 67 7.43 10.76 15.18
C LYS A 67 7.93 9.32 15.25
N VAL A 68 8.26 8.72 14.11
CA VAL A 68 8.75 7.34 14.05
C VAL A 68 10.18 7.25 14.59
N VAL A 69 11.06 8.16 14.16
CA VAL A 69 12.50 8.11 14.44
C VAL A 69 12.85 8.75 15.78
N HIS A 70 12.50 10.01 15.99
CA HIS A 70 12.90 10.74 17.21
C HIS A 70 12.00 10.45 18.41
N HIS A 71 10.72 10.17 18.18
CA HIS A 71 9.77 9.85 19.25
C HIS A 71 9.48 8.34 19.39
N HIS A 72 10.20 7.50 18.65
CA HIS A 72 10.10 6.03 18.70
C HIS A 72 8.67 5.47 18.51
N GLN A 73 7.81 6.16 17.74
CA GLN A 73 6.43 5.75 17.50
C GLN A 73 6.32 4.79 16.31
N GLY A 74 7.04 3.66 16.38
CA GLY A 74 7.10 2.66 15.29
C GLY A 74 5.76 2.03 14.91
N TRP A 75 4.78 2.04 15.81
CA TRP A 75 3.40 1.59 15.54
C TRP A 75 2.73 2.39 14.40
N ARG A 76 3.19 3.61 14.12
CA ARG A 76 2.71 4.45 13.00
C ARG A 76 2.91 3.82 11.64
N LEU A 77 3.95 2.99 11.49
CA LEU A 77 4.22 2.23 10.26
C LEU A 77 3.07 1.27 9.90
N VAL A 78 2.30 0.83 10.89
CA VAL A 78 1.16 -0.07 10.72
C VAL A 78 -0.16 0.70 10.72
N THR A 79 -0.33 1.69 11.61
CA THR A 79 -1.61 2.40 11.73
C THR A 79 -1.93 3.27 10.52
N CYS A 80 -0.91 3.84 9.86
CA CYS A 80 -1.11 4.72 8.70
C CYS A 80 -1.83 4.04 7.53
N VAL A 81 -1.70 2.71 7.40
CA VAL A 81 -2.35 1.89 6.37
C VAL A 81 -3.88 1.95 6.47
N TRP A 82 -4.41 2.20 7.66
CA TRP A 82 -5.86 2.24 7.93
C TRP A 82 -6.47 3.63 7.85
N LEU A 83 -5.63 4.67 7.85
CA LEU A 83 -6.06 6.06 7.81
C LEU A 83 -6.24 6.52 6.37
N HIS A 84 -7.18 7.43 6.13
CA HIS A 84 -7.46 7.98 4.81
C HIS A 84 -7.57 9.49 4.87
N ALA A 85 -7.03 10.16 3.86
CA ALA A 85 -6.98 11.62 3.79
C ALA A 85 -8.36 12.27 3.56
N GLY A 86 -9.36 11.51 3.09
CA GLY A 86 -10.71 12.01 2.85
C GLY A 86 -11.60 10.97 2.17
N VAL A 87 -12.87 11.32 1.93
CA VAL A 87 -13.87 10.43 1.33
C VAL A 87 -13.45 9.96 -0.06
N VAL A 88 -12.96 10.87 -0.92
CA VAL A 88 -12.53 10.51 -2.28
C VAL A 88 -11.39 9.50 -2.23
N HIS A 89 -10.43 9.71 -1.33
CA HIS A 89 -9.29 8.82 -1.15
C HIS A 89 -9.74 7.44 -0.60
N LEU A 90 -10.65 7.40 0.37
CA LEU A 90 -11.23 6.17 0.89
C LEU A 90 -11.96 5.39 -0.21
N LEU A 91 -12.84 6.04 -0.96
CA LEU A 91 -13.62 5.39 -2.03
C LEU A 91 -12.70 4.77 -3.09
N ALA A 92 -11.70 5.52 -3.56
CA ALA A 92 -10.74 5.02 -4.54
C ALA A 92 -9.98 3.78 -4.04
N ASN A 93 -9.56 3.76 -2.77
CA ASN A 93 -8.88 2.60 -2.18
C ASN A 93 -9.84 1.42 -2.02
N MET A 94 -11.05 1.65 -1.51
CA MET A 94 -12.00 0.56 -1.24
C MET A 94 -12.52 -0.09 -2.52
N LEU A 95 -12.79 0.70 -3.56
CA LEU A 95 -13.14 0.16 -4.89
C LEU A 95 -11.99 -0.70 -5.43
N SER A 96 -10.77 -0.17 -5.43
CA SER A 96 -9.57 -0.91 -5.85
C SER A 96 -9.38 -2.20 -5.05
N LEU A 97 -9.57 -2.15 -3.73
CA LEU A 97 -9.48 -3.32 -2.85
C LEU A 97 -10.56 -4.37 -3.15
N VAL A 98 -11.78 -3.94 -3.45
CA VAL A 98 -12.87 -4.88 -3.80
C VAL A 98 -12.58 -5.54 -5.15
N PHE A 99 -12.20 -4.78 -6.17
CA PHE A 99 -11.93 -5.34 -7.50
C PHE A 99 -10.75 -6.30 -7.52
N ILE A 100 -9.64 -5.93 -6.87
CA ILE A 100 -8.40 -6.73 -6.89
C ILE A 100 -8.40 -7.77 -5.76
N GLY A 101 -8.73 -7.33 -4.54
CA GLY A 101 -8.64 -8.14 -3.33
C GLY A 101 -9.63 -9.29 -3.31
N VAL A 102 -10.90 -9.08 -3.70
CA VAL A 102 -11.89 -10.18 -3.73
C VAL A 102 -11.49 -11.27 -4.71
N ARG A 103 -11.02 -10.87 -5.90
CA ARG A 103 -10.52 -11.82 -6.91
C ARG A 103 -9.36 -12.67 -6.37
N LEU A 104 -8.38 -12.03 -5.74
CA LEU A 104 -7.24 -12.72 -5.15
C LEU A 104 -7.64 -13.60 -3.97
N GLU A 105 -8.54 -13.12 -3.11
CA GLU A 105 -9.03 -13.85 -1.94
C GLU A 105 -9.78 -15.11 -2.33
N GLN A 106 -10.64 -15.05 -3.36
CA GLN A 106 -11.32 -16.23 -3.91
C GLN A 106 -10.34 -17.27 -4.45
N GLN A 107 -9.18 -16.85 -4.96
CA GLN A 107 -8.19 -17.73 -5.56
C GLN A 107 -7.20 -18.34 -4.57
N PHE A 108 -6.79 -17.59 -3.54
CA PHE A 108 -5.68 -17.95 -2.65
C PHE A 108 -6.07 -18.01 -1.18
N GLY A 109 -7.27 -17.56 -0.84
CA GLY A 109 -7.81 -17.52 0.52
C GLY A 109 -7.44 -16.24 1.28
N PHE A 110 -8.32 -15.88 2.22
CA PHE A 110 -8.23 -14.66 3.03
C PHE A 110 -6.89 -14.49 3.74
N ILE A 111 -6.36 -15.56 4.36
CA ILE A 111 -5.15 -15.46 5.20
C ILE A 111 -3.94 -15.02 4.38
N ARG A 112 -3.78 -15.57 3.16
CA ARG A 112 -2.64 -15.25 2.30
C ARG A 112 -2.73 -13.83 1.76
N ILE A 113 -3.91 -13.44 1.30
CA ILE A 113 -4.13 -12.10 0.75
C ILE A 113 -4.08 -11.04 1.85
N GLY A 114 -4.59 -11.34 3.04
CA GLY A 114 -4.44 -10.50 4.22
C GLY A 114 -2.97 -10.31 4.62
N ALA A 115 -2.16 -11.38 4.61
CA ALA A 115 -0.73 -11.28 4.87
C ALA A 115 0.01 -10.44 3.82
N VAL A 116 -0.27 -10.66 2.52
CA VAL A 116 0.29 -9.82 1.44
C VAL A 116 -0.09 -8.36 1.65
N TYR A 117 -1.36 -8.06 1.93
CA TYR A 117 -1.84 -6.69 2.15
C TYR A 117 -1.12 -6.02 3.32
N LEU A 118 -1.07 -6.66 4.49
CA LEU A 118 -0.50 -6.06 5.70
C LEU A 118 1.02 -5.89 5.60
N ILE A 119 1.75 -6.89 5.13
CA ILE A 119 3.21 -6.83 5.03
C ILE A 119 3.63 -5.86 3.91
N SER A 120 2.90 -5.82 2.79
CA SER A 120 3.17 -4.83 1.75
C SER A 120 2.87 -3.40 2.22
N GLY A 121 1.80 -3.20 2.99
CA GLY A 121 1.53 -1.93 3.65
C GLY A 121 2.71 -1.49 4.52
N LEU A 122 3.23 -2.39 5.35
CA LEU A 122 4.42 -2.12 6.17
C LEU A 122 5.67 -1.80 5.33
N GLY A 123 5.93 -2.56 4.27
CA GLY A 123 7.05 -2.30 3.36
C GLY A 123 6.94 -0.94 2.66
N GLY A 124 5.73 -0.55 2.28
CA GLY A 124 5.42 0.80 1.80
C GLY A 124 5.71 1.88 2.85
N SER A 125 5.24 1.70 4.09
CA SER A 125 5.47 2.66 5.18
C SER A 125 6.96 2.82 5.52
N VAL A 126 7.72 1.72 5.51
CA VAL A 126 9.18 1.76 5.73
C VAL A 126 9.86 2.54 4.62
N LEU A 127 9.56 2.22 3.35
CA LEU A 127 10.19 2.93 2.23
C LEU A 127 9.79 4.41 2.20
N SER A 128 8.51 4.72 2.40
CA SER A 128 8.04 6.10 2.54
C SER A 128 8.82 6.87 3.60
N SER A 129 8.97 6.29 4.81
CA SER A 129 9.68 6.95 5.90
C SER A 129 11.17 7.19 5.61
N LEU A 130 11.81 6.38 4.77
CA LEU A 130 13.22 6.57 4.41
C LEU A 130 13.43 7.77 3.48
N PHE A 131 12.43 8.12 2.65
CA PHE A 131 12.57 9.13 1.60
C PHE A 131 11.74 10.40 1.83
N ILE A 132 10.69 10.33 2.67
CA ILE A 132 9.77 11.44 2.96
C ILE A 132 9.89 11.83 4.43
N ARG A 133 10.34 13.07 4.70
CA ARG A 133 10.58 13.57 6.06
C ARG A 133 9.60 14.65 6.53
N ASN A 134 9.16 15.52 5.62
CA ASN A 134 8.44 16.76 6.00
C ASN A 134 6.93 16.72 5.72
N SER A 135 6.39 15.60 5.21
CA SER A 135 4.96 15.42 4.99
C SER A 135 4.40 14.24 5.77
N ILE A 136 3.07 14.23 5.94
CA ILE A 136 2.36 13.08 6.50
C ILE A 136 1.93 12.14 5.39
N SER A 137 1.99 10.84 5.65
CA SER A 137 1.49 9.81 4.74
C SER A 137 0.42 8.95 5.41
N VAL A 138 -0.67 8.70 4.68
CA VAL A 138 -1.80 7.88 5.10
C VAL A 138 -2.35 7.13 3.89
N GLY A 139 -2.92 5.95 4.13
CA GLY A 139 -3.68 5.24 3.11
C GLY A 139 -3.30 3.79 2.95
N ALA A 140 -4.29 3.01 2.53
CA ALA A 140 -4.15 1.61 2.15
C ALA A 140 -3.41 1.40 0.81
N SER A 141 -3.05 2.48 0.11
CA SER A 141 -2.62 2.43 -1.29
C SER A 141 -1.30 1.67 -1.48
N GLY A 142 -0.35 1.78 -0.56
CA GLY A 142 0.87 0.93 -0.56
C GLY A 142 0.55 -0.57 -0.50
N ALA A 143 -0.42 -0.96 0.32
CA ALA A 143 -0.88 -2.35 0.41
C ALA A 143 -1.58 -2.82 -0.87
N LEU A 144 -2.34 -1.94 -1.53
CA LEU A 144 -2.97 -2.22 -2.83
C LEU A 144 -1.94 -2.43 -3.94
N PHE A 145 -0.91 -1.59 -3.99
CA PHE A 145 0.23 -1.79 -4.89
C PHE A 145 0.94 -3.11 -4.60
N GLY A 146 1.01 -3.54 -3.34
CA GLY A 146 1.46 -4.87 -2.97
C GLY A 146 0.63 -5.99 -3.57
N LEU A 147 -0.70 -5.87 -3.58
CA LEU A 147 -1.56 -6.85 -4.26
C LEU A 147 -1.30 -6.89 -5.77
N LEU A 148 -1.06 -5.75 -6.42
CA LEU A 148 -0.67 -5.68 -7.84
C LEU A 148 0.70 -6.34 -8.08
N GLY A 149 1.67 -6.10 -7.20
CA GLY A 149 2.98 -6.76 -7.25
C GLY A 149 2.85 -8.27 -7.11
N ALA A 150 2.02 -8.73 -6.17
CA ALA A 150 1.78 -10.16 -5.96
C ALA A 150 1.11 -10.81 -7.17
N MET A 151 0.17 -10.11 -7.83
CA MET A 151 -0.42 -10.55 -9.10
C MET A 151 0.63 -10.70 -10.21
N LEU A 152 1.60 -9.78 -10.29
CA LEU A 152 2.66 -9.85 -11.28
C LEU A 152 3.56 -11.09 -11.06
N SER A 153 3.94 -11.38 -9.81
CA SER A 153 4.70 -12.60 -9.47
C SER A 153 3.93 -13.88 -9.72
N GLU A 154 2.62 -13.87 -9.48
CA GLU A 154 1.72 -14.98 -9.80
C GLU A 154 1.71 -15.25 -11.30
N LEU A 155 1.62 -14.20 -12.12
CA LEU A 155 1.65 -14.29 -13.57
C LEU A 155 2.98 -14.87 -14.09
N PHE A 156 4.12 -14.44 -13.53
CA PHE A 156 5.43 -15.00 -13.87
C PHE A 156 5.56 -16.47 -13.45
N THR A 157 5.09 -16.80 -12.25
CA THR A 157 5.21 -18.16 -11.70
C THR A 157 4.32 -19.16 -12.45
N ASN A 158 3.16 -18.70 -12.93
CA ASN A 158 2.13 -19.49 -13.58
C ASN A 158 1.97 -19.17 -15.07
N TRP A 159 3.04 -18.70 -15.71
CA TRP A 159 3.06 -18.22 -17.10
C TRP A 159 2.43 -19.18 -18.11
N THR A 160 2.45 -20.49 -17.87
CA THR A 160 1.91 -21.50 -18.78
C THR A 160 0.38 -21.64 -18.77
N ILE A 161 -0.31 -21.12 -17.75
CA ILE A 161 -1.75 -21.34 -17.53
C ILE A 161 -2.61 -20.31 -18.25
N TYR A 162 -2.12 -19.08 -18.42
CA TYR A 162 -2.89 -18.00 -19.04
C TYR A 162 -2.90 -18.13 -20.57
N THR A 163 -4.09 -18.14 -21.18
CA THR A 163 -4.25 -18.21 -22.64
C THR A 163 -3.83 -16.92 -23.35
N ASN A 164 -4.03 -15.75 -22.71
CA ASN A 164 -3.70 -14.43 -23.28
C ASN A 164 -2.72 -13.63 -22.41
N LYS A 165 -1.51 -14.18 -22.26
CA LYS A 165 -0.46 -13.79 -21.29
C LYS A 165 0.03 -12.36 -21.49
N ALA A 166 0.30 -12.01 -22.74
CA ALA A 166 0.86 -10.71 -23.10
C ALA A 166 -0.15 -9.59 -22.83
N ALA A 167 -1.44 -9.82 -23.13
CA ALA A 167 -2.50 -8.87 -22.82
C ALA A 167 -2.66 -8.66 -21.32
N ALA A 168 -2.70 -9.75 -20.51
CA ALA A 168 -2.80 -9.65 -19.06
C ALA A 168 -1.60 -8.92 -18.43
N LEU A 169 -0.38 -9.24 -18.88
CA LEU A 169 0.84 -8.55 -18.43
C LEU A 169 0.82 -7.08 -18.82
N PHE A 170 0.47 -6.77 -20.07
CA PHE A 170 0.42 -5.40 -20.58
C PHE A 170 -0.61 -4.57 -19.82
N THR A 171 -1.83 -5.07 -19.62
CA THR A 171 -2.86 -4.38 -18.84
C THR A 171 -2.40 -4.13 -17.41
N LEU A 172 -1.79 -5.13 -16.74
CA LEU A 172 -1.29 -4.96 -15.39
C LEU A 172 -0.19 -3.90 -15.32
N LEU A 173 0.76 -3.92 -16.27
CA LEU A 173 1.85 -2.95 -16.34
C LEU A 173 1.34 -1.54 -16.62
N VAL A 174 0.38 -1.38 -17.53
CA VAL A 174 -0.27 -0.09 -17.81
C VAL A 174 -0.96 0.45 -16.56
N ILE A 175 -1.70 -0.39 -15.82
CA ILE A 175 -2.33 0.01 -14.55
C ILE A 175 -1.27 0.49 -13.55
N ILE A 176 -0.18 -0.26 -13.37
CA ILE A 176 0.90 0.11 -12.45
C ILE A 176 1.52 1.45 -12.84
N VAL A 177 1.88 1.62 -14.12
CA VAL A 177 2.52 2.84 -14.62
C VAL A 177 1.59 4.04 -14.49
N ILE A 178 0.31 3.91 -14.84
CA ILE A 178 -0.66 5.01 -14.70
C ILE A 178 -0.79 5.42 -13.23
N ASN A 179 -0.91 4.46 -12.30
CA ASN A 179 -1.05 4.80 -10.88
C ASN A 179 0.22 5.45 -10.31
N LEU A 180 1.42 5.01 -10.71
CA LEU A 180 2.68 5.67 -10.33
C LEU A 180 2.82 7.07 -10.96
N ALA A 181 2.35 7.26 -12.21
CA ALA A 181 2.35 8.56 -12.86
C ALA A 181 1.40 9.56 -12.15
N VAL A 182 0.24 9.09 -11.69
CA VAL A 182 -0.65 9.89 -10.83
C VAL A 182 0.04 10.28 -9.54
N GLY A 183 0.94 9.45 -9.01
CA GLY A 183 1.66 9.76 -7.79
C GLY A 183 2.78 10.79 -7.92
N ILE A 184 3.02 11.33 -9.12
CA ILE A 184 3.85 12.53 -9.33
C ILE A 184 3.12 13.80 -8.83
N LEU A 185 1.79 13.71 -8.67
CA LEU A 185 0.99 14.79 -8.11
C LEU A 185 1.34 15.02 -6.63
N PRO A 186 1.33 16.29 -6.18
CA PRO A 186 1.62 16.60 -4.79
C PRO A 186 0.62 15.91 -3.85
N HIS A 187 1.11 15.49 -2.68
CA HIS A 187 0.37 14.75 -1.64
C HIS A 187 0.14 13.26 -1.93
N VAL A 188 0.68 12.71 -3.02
CA VAL A 188 0.69 11.26 -3.26
C VAL A 188 2.07 10.70 -2.91
N ASP A 189 2.06 9.58 -2.19
CA ASP A 189 3.28 8.93 -1.70
C ASP A 189 3.70 7.77 -2.61
N ASN A 190 4.49 8.09 -3.63
CA ASN A 190 4.99 7.10 -4.58
C ASN A 190 6.03 6.15 -3.97
N PHE A 191 6.73 6.55 -2.91
CA PHE A 191 7.63 5.65 -2.19
C PHE A 191 6.84 4.57 -1.44
N ALA A 192 5.70 4.91 -0.85
CA ALA A 192 4.80 3.92 -0.27
C ALA A 192 4.28 2.94 -1.33
N HIS A 193 3.93 3.43 -2.52
CA HIS A 193 3.47 2.58 -3.63
C HIS A 193 4.58 1.65 -4.12
N LEU A 194 5.78 2.17 -4.33
CA LEU A 194 6.94 1.38 -4.79
C LEU A 194 7.36 0.33 -3.74
N GLY A 195 7.44 0.72 -2.48
CA GLY A 195 7.82 -0.18 -1.39
C GLY A 195 6.78 -1.27 -1.17
N GLY A 196 5.51 -0.91 -1.26
CA GLY A 196 4.40 -1.86 -1.21
C GLY A 196 4.43 -2.83 -2.39
N PHE A 197 4.59 -2.31 -3.62
CA PHE A 197 4.70 -3.12 -4.83
C PHE A 197 5.85 -4.13 -4.76
N LEU A 198 7.05 -3.69 -4.40
CA LEU A 198 8.23 -4.56 -4.31
C LEU A 198 8.03 -5.65 -3.25
N THR A 199 7.50 -5.27 -2.08
CA THR A 199 7.22 -6.21 -1.00
C THR A 199 6.18 -7.25 -1.44
N GLY A 200 5.09 -6.81 -2.05
CA GLY A 200 4.03 -7.68 -2.55
C GLY A 200 4.49 -8.59 -3.69
N PHE A 201 5.34 -8.08 -4.59
CA PHE A 201 5.99 -8.86 -5.65
C PHE A 201 6.81 -10.01 -5.05
N LEU A 202 7.69 -9.73 -4.09
CA LEU A 202 8.46 -10.78 -3.43
C LEU A 202 7.55 -11.76 -2.66
N LEU A 203 6.56 -11.26 -1.91
CA LEU A 203 5.59 -12.10 -1.20
C LEU A 203 4.74 -12.96 -2.15
N GLY A 204 4.49 -12.52 -3.37
CA GLY A 204 3.80 -13.30 -4.40
C GLY A 204 4.52 -14.62 -4.69
N PHE A 205 5.86 -14.61 -4.76
CA PHE A 205 6.66 -15.83 -4.94
C PHE A 205 6.64 -16.77 -3.72
N VAL A 206 6.36 -16.24 -2.53
CA VAL A 206 6.31 -17.02 -1.28
C VAL A 206 4.91 -17.58 -1.00
N LEU A 207 3.89 -16.72 -1.09
CA LEU A 207 2.53 -17.02 -0.63
C LEU A 207 1.58 -17.45 -1.76
N LEU A 208 1.81 -17.01 -3.00
CA LEU A 208 0.92 -17.30 -4.14
C LEU A 208 1.42 -18.46 -5.03
N MET A 209 2.34 -19.29 -4.52
CA MET A 209 2.75 -20.52 -5.20
C MET A 209 1.57 -21.47 -5.40
N ARG A 210 1.22 -21.72 -6.67
CA ARG A 210 0.24 -22.76 -7.05
C ARG A 210 0.93 -24.13 -7.19
N PRO A 211 0.31 -25.22 -6.70
CA PRO A 211 0.79 -26.56 -6.97
C PRO A 211 0.61 -26.91 -8.45
N GLN A 212 1.45 -27.82 -8.96
CA GLN A 212 1.36 -28.26 -10.36
C GLN A 212 0.00 -28.91 -10.65
N PHE A 213 -0.56 -28.68 -11.85
CA PHE A 213 -1.80 -29.30 -12.30
C PHE A 213 -1.81 -30.83 -12.13
N GLY A 214 -0.71 -31.51 -12.49
CA GLY A 214 -0.57 -32.96 -12.32
C GLY A 214 -0.58 -33.46 -10.87
N TRP A 215 -0.35 -32.59 -9.88
CA TRP A 215 -0.52 -32.93 -8.46
C TRP A 215 -1.99 -32.80 -8.00
N ILE A 216 -2.75 -31.87 -8.59
CA ILE A 216 -4.18 -31.70 -8.30
C ILE A 216 -4.98 -32.86 -8.92
N GLU A 217 -4.59 -33.28 -10.12
CA GLU A 217 -5.19 -34.41 -10.84
C GLU A 217 -4.94 -35.78 -10.17
N ARG A 218 -4.00 -35.83 -9.20
CA ARG A 218 -3.73 -36.99 -8.34
C ARG A 218 -4.97 -37.50 -7.61
N ARG A 219 -5.95 -36.63 -7.29
CA ARG A 219 -7.21 -37.07 -6.65
C ARG A 219 -8.05 -37.97 -7.56
N ASN A 220 -7.82 -37.94 -8.87
CA ASN A 220 -8.58 -38.68 -9.87
C ASN A 220 -7.78 -39.84 -10.51
N LEU A 221 -6.52 -40.06 -10.09
CA LEU A 221 -5.61 -41.04 -10.69
C LEU A 221 -5.37 -42.27 -9.78
N PRO A 222 -5.15 -43.48 -10.33
CA PRO A 222 -4.85 -44.69 -9.56
C PRO A 222 -3.57 -44.56 -8.71
N PRO A 223 -3.50 -45.27 -7.56
CA PRO A 223 -2.38 -45.17 -6.60
C PRO A 223 -0.99 -45.55 -7.15
N ALA A 224 -0.91 -46.15 -8.34
CA ALA A 224 0.32 -46.60 -8.99
C ALA A 224 1.03 -45.54 -9.89
N SER A 225 0.50 -44.31 -9.99
CA SER A 225 1.10 -43.28 -10.84
C SER A 225 2.31 -42.59 -10.19
N GLN A 226 3.40 -42.46 -10.96
CA GLN A 226 4.66 -41.85 -10.54
C GLN A 226 4.44 -40.39 -10.07
N VAL A 227 4.77 -40.09 -8.83
CA VAL A 227 4.44 -38.82 -8.17
C VAL A 227 5.35 -37.71 -8.70
N LYS A 228 4.79 -36.76 -9.46
CA LYS A 228 5.48 -35.48 -9.74
C LYS A 228 5.40 -34.60 -8.49
N SER A 229 6.51 -33.92 -8.17
CA SER A 229 6.61 -33.00 -7.02
C SER A 229 5.49 -31.95 -7.01
N LYS A 230 5.01 -31.56 -5.83
CA LYS A 230 3.93 -30.57 -5.65
C LYS A 230 4.24 -29.23 -6.36
N HIS A 231 5.50 -28.84 -6.40
CA HIS A 231 5.99 -27.59 -7.02
C HIS A 231 7.24 -27.86 -7.88
N LYS A 232 7.48 -27.02 -8.89
CA LYS A 232 8.68 -27.08 -9.74
C LYS A 232 9.91 -26.58 -8.96
N ALA A 233 11.09 -27.08 -9.31
CA ALA A 233 12.36 -26.66 -8.68
C ALA A 233 12.56 -25.13 -8.74
N TYR A 234 12.25 -24.49 -9.86
CA TYR A 234 12.36 -23.02 -9.97
C TYR A 234 11.43 -22.28 -9.00
N GLN A 235 10.25 -22.83 -8.65
CA GLN A 235 9.34 -22.18 -7.71
C GLN A 235 9.94 -22.16 -6.30
N TYR A 236 10.60 -23.26 -5.90
CA TYR A 236 11.33 -23.29 -4.62
C TYR A 236 12.52 -22.33 -4.61
N VAL A 237 13.29 -22.28 -5.70
CA VAL A 237 14.43 -21.35 -5.81
C VAL A 237 13.95 -19.89 -5.72
N LEU A 238 12.91 -19.52 -6.47
CA LEU A 238 12.33 -18.18 -6.41
C LEU A 238 11.76 -17.86 -5.02
N CYS A 239 11.12 -18.83 -4.36
CA CYS A 239 10.61 -18.66 -3.01
C CYS A 239 11.73 -18.39 -1.99
N VAL A 240 12.82 -19.16 -2.01
CA VAL A 240 13.97 -18.97 -1.11
C VAL A 240 14.64 -17.62 -1.37
N ILE A 241 14.89 -17.26 -2.63
CA ILE A 241 15.49 -15.97 -2.99
C ILE A 241 14.58 -14.83 -2.54
N ALA A 242 13.27 -14.89 -2.82
CA ALA A 242 12.33 -13.86 -2.43
C ALA A 242 12.23 -13.70 -0.91
N LEU A 243 12.26 -14.79 -0.15
CA LEU A 243 12.25 -14.77 1.31
C LEU A 243 13.53 -14.12 1.87
N LEU A 244 14.70 -14.47 1.33
CA LEU A 244 15.97 -13.85 1.72
C LEU A 244 15.97 -12.35 1.43
N LEU A 245 15.54 -11.95 0.23
CA LEU A 245 15.45 -10.54 -0.15
C LEU A 245 14.47 -9.75 0.73
N LEU A 246 13.32 -10.35 1.09
CA LEU A 246 12.38 -9.73 2.02
C LEU A 246 13.00 -9.53 3.40
N ILE A 247 13.62 -10.56 3.97
CA ILE A 247 14.22 -10.49 5.31
C ILE A 247 15.34 -9.44 5.33
N VAL A 248 16.26 -9.51 4.38
CA VAL A 248 17.38 -8.54 4.29
C VAL A 248 16.84 -7.13 4.04
N GLY A 249 15.91 -6.96 3.11
CA GLY A 249 15.32 -5.65 2.79
C GLY A 249 14.61 -5.00 3.99
N PHE A 250 13.81 -5.76 4.73
CA PHE A 250 13.17 -5.25 5.95
C PHE A 250 14.17 -4.93 7.05
N ILE A 251 15.18 -5.79 7.28
CA ILE A 251 16.21 -5.54 8.29
C ILE A 251 16.98 -4.26 7.94
N VAL A 252 17.48 -4.15 6.72
CA VAL A 252 18.23 -2.98 6.27
C VAL A 252 17.37 -1.72 6.34
N GLY A 253 16.14 -1.77 5.81
CA GLY A 253 15.23 -0.63 5.80
C GLY A 253 14.86 -0.15 7.20
N LEU A 254 14.56 -1.05 8.13
CA LEU A 254 14.25 -0.71 9.52
C LEU A 254 15.48 -0.17 10.26
N VAL A 255 16.66 -0.78 10.07
CA VAL A 255 17.91 -0.29 10.68
C VAL A 255 18.25 1.11 10.19
N MET A 256 18.20 1.36 8.88
CA MET A 256 18.42 2.69 8.32
C MET A 256 17.41 3.70 8.87
N LEU A 257 16.13 3.31 8.93
CA LEU A 257 15.06 4.18 9.43
C LEU A 257 15.29 4.58 10.89
N PHE A 258 15.54 3.62 11.78
CA PHE A 258 15.74 3.90 13.21
C PHE A 258 17.11 4.53 13.52
N ARG A 259 18.07 4.48 12.58
CA ARG A 259 19.30 5.29 12.64
C ARG A 259 19.12 6.72 12.14
N GLY A 260 17.97 7.04 11.55
CA GLY A 260 17.69 8.36 10.99
C GLY A 260 18.43 8.64 9.68
N GLU A 261 18.92 7.61 9.00
CA GLU A 261 19.57 7.74 7.69
C GLU A 261 18.53 8.10 6.61
N SER A 262 18.91 8.95 5.65
CA SER A 262 18.02 9.32 4.54
C SER A 262 18.29 8.44 3.34
N GLY A 263 17.23 7.91 2.73
CA GLY A 263 17.32 7.31 1.41
C GLY A 263 17.76 8.32 0.34
N ASN A 264 17.42 9.60 0.52
CA ASN A 264 17.81 10.68 -0.39
C ASN A 264 19.32 10.94 -0.42
N ASP A 265 20.05 10.63 0.66
CA ASP A 265 21.52 10.83 0.73
C ASP A 265 22.25 9.89 -0.23
N HIS A 266 21.60 8.77 -0.59
CA HIS A 266 22.14 7.76 -1.50
C HIS A 266 21.58 7.88 -2.92
N CYS A 267 20.63 8.79 -3.17
CA CYS A 267 19.93 8.94 -4.45
C CYS A 267 19.43 10.37 -4.69
N HIS A 268 20.24 11.17 -5.39
CA HIS A 268 19.92 12.57 -5.70
C HIS A 268 18.73 12.79 -6.66
N TRP A 269 18.23 11.76 -7.34
CA TRP A 269 17.08 11.87 -8.25
C TRP A 269 15.78 11.31 -7.65
N CYS A 270 15.87 10.64 -6.50
CA CYS A 270 14.73 9.93 -5.93
C CYS A 270 13.61 10.88 -5.49
N HIS A 271 13.90 12.12 -5.10
CA HIS A 271 12.86 13.10 -4.72
C HIS A 271 11.85 13.37 -5.85
N TYR A 272 12.28 13.29 -7.11
CA TYR A 272 11.39 13.46 -8.27
C TYR A 272 10.37 12.31 -8.43
N LEU A 273 10.57 11.17 -7.76
CA LEU A 273 9.61 10.07 -7.80
C LEU A 273 8.30 10.43 -7.10
N SER A 274 8.33 11.27 -6.05
CA SER A 274 7.12 11.66 -5.32
C SER A 274 6.58 13.04 -5.69
N CYS A 275 7.41 13.92 -6.22
CA CYS A 275 6.93 15.22 -6.68
C CYS A 275 7.88 15.79 -7.73
N VAL A 276 7.33 16.15 -8.90
CA VAL A 276 8.05 16.90 -9.93
C VAL A 276 7.59 18.36 -9.87
N PRO A 277 8.49 19.33 -9.63
CA PRO A 277 8.13 20.74 -9.59
C PRO A 277 7.70 21.20 -10.98
N THR A 278 6.60 21.95 -11.06
CA THR A 278 6.09 22.52 -12.32
C THR A 278 5.69 23.98 -12.13
N SER A 279 5.38 24.70 -13.21
CA SER A 279 4.88 26.08 -13.12
C SER A 279 3.56 26.22 -12.36
N ARG A 280 2.85 25.11 -12.10
CA ARG A 280 1.56 25.08 -11.39
C ARG A 280 1.66 24.66 -9.93
N TRP A 281 2.78 24.07 -9.48
CA TRP A 281 2.96 23.64 -8.08
C TRP A 281 4.44 23.46 -7.71
N SER A 282 4.76 23.74 -6.45
CA SER A 282 6.10 23.55 -5.86
C SER A 282 6.14 22.32 -4.96
N CYS A 283 7.20 21.53 -5.07
CA CYS A 283 7.51 20.45 -4.13
C CYS A 283 8.19 21.05 -2.90
N GLY A 284 7.48 21.14 -1.77
CA GLY A 284 8.08 21.52 -0.49
C GLY A 284 8.85 20.32 0.04
N ASN A 285 10.18 20.40 0.01
CA ASN A 285 11.03 19.39 0.62
C ASN A 285 10.85 19.37 2.12
#